data_AF-D5BSJ4-F1
#
_entry.id   AF-D5BSJ4-F1
#
_cell.length_a   1.000
_cell.length_b   1.000
_cell.length_c   1.000
_cell.angle_alpha   90.00
_cell.angle_beta   90.00
_cell.angle_gamma   90.00
#
_symmetry.space_group_name_H-M   'P 1'
#
loop_
_entity.id
_entity.type
_entity.pdbx_description
1 polymer ?
#
loop_
_entity_poly.entity_id
_entity_poly.type
_entity_poly.pdbx_seq_one_letter_code
_entity_poly.pdbx_strand_id
1 'polypeptide(L)'
;MPKLTKTVIEKATAKDKPYFLFDDQLAGFCARITPGGKKTYYVQYMVYKKIKRVAIGAHGIFTTERARNQATIMLGEIKAGADPQKEKSTKRKELFVRDLAERYMEEHVIPHCKPSTAKGYRRYLDKHLIPFFGDMKIKDVQRSDVAEFHHSLRRTPYEANHGLEIISKMFNLAEMWGLRDDHTNPRRHIKKYPSKARERYLSEEEVKRLSAVLDEIKQYPDENLAAVYCIQLLLLTGCRLGEIRSLKWDYVDRKMQVLKLPDSKTGAKYVYVGNTVMNLLDEVHAHPARPVDNPYVIWGLIEGSHLDNVQKPWRRFRKMAGIEDVRIHDLRHSFASFAVSKGMSLAVIGRLLGHTQVQTTARYAHLMAAPMTEAASSVTDVLGDLMNINTKPMSSQKPERQAGNTIPGTKVTAPTYLTSNQAAKYLNVAPRLMENWRWRKVGPKFVKVGNRVRYDMVDLKSFISSSAPC
;
A
#
# COMPACT_ATOMS: atom_id res chain seq x y z
N MET A 1 -19.25 28.59 66.99
CA MET A 1 -18.05 29.25 66.42
C MET A 1 -18.52 30.57 65.83
N PRO A 2 -17.74 31.66 65.92
CA PRO A 2 -18.17 32.95 65.38
C PRO A 2 -17.98 33.05 63.85
N LYS A 3 -18.77 33.91 63.23
CA LYS A 3 -18.67 34.36 61.83
C LYS A 3 -17.23 34.50 61.37
N LEU A 4 -16.90 33.95 60.20
CA LEU A 4 -15.56 34.14 59.61
C LEU A 4 -15.41 35.60 59.20
N THR A 5 -14.63 36.35 59.96
CA THR A 5 -14.24 37.73 59.62
C THR A 5 -12.79 37.75 59.14
N LYS A 6 -12.37 38.85 58.53
CA LYS A 6 -10.96 39.07 58.18
C LYS A 6 -10.05 38.83 59.39
N THR A 7 -10.40 39.41 60.53
CA THR A 7 -9.66 39.29 61.79
C THR A 7 -9.57 37.85 62.29
N VAL A 8 -10.65 37.06 62.20
CA VAL A 8 -10.65 35.65 62.61
C VAL A 8 -9.71 34.81 61.73
N ILE A 9 -9.73 35.06 60.41
CA ILE A 9 -8.85 34.35 59.47
C ILE A 9 -7.40 34.77 59.66
N GLU A 10 -7.10 36.06 59.86
CA GLU A 10 -5.74 36.55 60.09
C GLU A 10 -5.13 36.01 61.39
N LYS A 11 -5.91 35.96 62.48
CA LYS A 11 -5.49 35.40 63.78
C LYS A 11 -5.35 33.88 63.80
N ALA A 12 -5.87 33.17 62.79
CA ALA A 12 -5.75 31.72 62.72
C ALA A 12 -4.27 31.31 62.52
N THR A 13 -3.71 30.59 63.49
CA THR A 13 -2.33 30.08 63.48
C THR A 13 -2.23 28.73 62.79
N ALA A 14 -1.06 28.42 62.24
CA ALA A 14 -0.78 27.12 61.67
C ALA A 14 -0.67 26.04 62.76
N LYS A 15 -1.04 24.81 62.43
CA LYS A 15 -0.94 23.62 63.27
C LYS A 15 -0.28 22.50 62.46
N ASP A 16 0.19 21.45 63.13
CA ASP A 16 0.87 20.30 62.48
C ASP A 16 0.03 19.62 61.40
N LYS A 17 -1.30 19.65 61.53
CA LYS A 17 -2.25 19.12 60.55
C LYS A 17 -3.17 20.23 60.03
N PRO A 18 -3.55 20.19 58.73
CA PRO A 18 -4.47 21.16 58.18
C PRO A 18 -5.83 21.03 58.86
N TYR A 19 -6.43 22.17 59.20
CA TYR A 19 -7.75 22.23 59.82
C TYR A 19 -8.66 23.23 59.10
N PHE A 20 -9.96 23.13 59.38
CA PHE A 20 -10.98 23.97 58.78
C PHE A 20 -11.67 24.82 59.86
N LEU A 21 -11.83 26.10 59.57
CA LEU A 21 -12.70 27.00 60.32
C LEU A 21 -13.99 27.18 59.54
N PHE A 22 -15.13 26.90 60.18
CA PHE A 22 -16.44 26.99 59.56
C PHE A 22 -17.13 28.31 59.93
N ASP A 23 -17.86 28.86 58.97
CA ASP A 23 -18.73 30.01 59.19
C ASP A 23 -20.05 29.57 59.82
N ASP A 24 -20.52 30.34 60.80
CA ASP A 24 -21.79 30.09 61.51
C ASP A 24 -23.00 30.71 60.80
N GLN A 25 -22.81 31.72 59.95
CA GLN A 25 -23.88 32.38 59.21
C GLN A 25 -24.15 31.74 57.86
N LEU A 26 -23.13 31.16 57.22
CA LEU A 26 -23.25 30.48 55.92
C LEU A 26 -22.81 29.02 56.03
N ALA A 27 -23.78 28.13 56.28
CA ALA A 27 -23.55 26.70 56.38
C ALA A 27 -22.86 26.14 55.12
N GLY A 28 -21.72 25.49 55.32
CA GLY A 28 -20.87 24.96 54.24
C GLY A 28 -19.72 25.89 53.83
N PHE A 29 -19.73 27.17 54.17
CA PHE A 29 -18.58 28.05 53.94
C PHE A 29 -17.50 27.83 55.00
N CYS A 30 -16.26 27.58 54.57
CA CYS A 30 -15.15 27.36 55.49
C CYS A 30 -13.81 27.84 54.94
N ALA A 31 -12.84 28.05 55.81
CA ALA A 31 -11.46 28.34 55.46
C ALA A 31 -10.55 27.20 55.91
N ARG A 32 -9.69 26.72 55.02
CA ARG A 32 -8.64 25.73 55.33
C ARG A 32 -7.34 26.45 55.65
N ILE A 33 -6.73 26.09 56.77
CA ILE A 33 -5.41 26.57 57.18
C ILE A 33 -4.45 25.39 57.06
N THR A 34 -3.37 25.55 56.29
CA THR A 34 -2.33 24.53 56.15
C THR A 34 -1.25 24.66 57.23
N PRO A 35 -0.44 23.60 57.46
CA PRO A 35 0.71 23.69 58.36
C PRO A 35 1.73 24.77 57.96
N GLY A 36 1.83 25.09 56.66
CA GLY A 36 2.63 26.22 56.16
C GLY A 36 1.95 27.59 56.25
N GLY A 37 0.86 27.73 57.02
CA GLY A 37 0.17 29.01 57.24
C GLY A 37 -0.70 29.52 56.08
N LYS A 38 -0.80 28.79 54.97
CA LYS A 38 -1.62 29.19 53.82
C LYS A 38 -3.11 29.04 54.15
N LYS A 39 -3.88 30.10 53.89
CA LYS A 39 -5.32 30.18 54.18
C LYS A 39 -6.10 30.22 52.86
N THR A 40 -7.06 29.32 52.69
CA THR A 40 -7.83 29.20 51.44
C THR A 40 -9.30 28.95 51.78
N TYR A 41 -10.20 29.68 51.13
CA TYR A 41 -11.64 29.54 51.31
C TYR A 41 -12.21 28.39 50.47
N TYR A 42 -13.18 27.68 51.03
CA TYR A 42 -13.86 26.54 50.43
C TYR A 42 -15.37 26.61 50.66
N VAL A 43 -16.11 25.97 49.75
CA VAL A 43 -17.51 25.55 49.96
C VAL A 43 -17.52 24.04 50.18
N GLN A 44 -18.09 23.63 51.31
CA GLN A 44 -18.39 22.24 51.65
C GLN A 44 -19.87 21.97 51.41
N TYR A 45 -20.16 20.92 50.66
CA TYR A 45 -21.51 20.51 50.30
C TYR A 45 -21.59 18.98 50.20
N MET A 46 -22.81 18.44 50.18
CA MET A 46 -23.06 17.00 50.12
C MET A 46 -23.68 16.63 48.78
N VAL A 47 -23.06 15.67 48.08
CA VAL A 47 -23.58 15.12 46.82
C VAL A 47 -23.39 13.61 46.86
N TYR A 48 -24.45 12.85 46.54
CA TYR A 48 -24.50 11.38 46.62
C TYR A 48 -23.99 10.83 47.96
N LYS A 49 -24.45 11.40 49.08
CA LYS A 49 -24.07 11.05 50.46
C LYS A 49 -22.55 11.17 50.77
N LYS A 50 -21.78 11.85 49.92
CA LYS A 50 -20.36 12.15 50.15
C LYS A 50 -20.16 13.64 50.34
N ILE A 51 -19.35 14.01 51.35
CA ILE A 51 -18.95 15.40 51.58
C ILE A 51 -17.89 15.77 50.54
N LYS A 52 -18.19 16.79 49.75
CA LYS A 52 -17.28 17.40 48.76
C LYS A 52 -16.90 18.81 49.20
N ARG A 53 -15.72 19.25 48.77
CA ARG A 53 -15.20 20.60 49.05
C ARG A 53 -14.63 21.21 47.79
N VAL A 54 -15.10 22.40 47.41
CA VAL A 54 -14.61 23.16 46.26
C VAL A 54 -13.91 24.41 46.74
N ALA A 55 -12.70 24.66 46.25
CA ALA A 55 -11.93 25.86 46.59
C ALA A 55 -12.53 27.09 45.89
N ILE A 56 -12.70 28.17 46.65
CA ILE A 56 -13.07 29.50 46.15
C ILE A 56 -11.81 30.26 45.76
N GLY A 57 -10.85 30.38 46.69
CA GLY A 57 -9.62 31.13 46.46
C GLY A 57 -8.80 31.36 47.73
N ALA A 58 -7.56 31.81 47.56
CA ALA A 58 -6.64 32.09 48.67
C ALA A 58 -6.99 33.40 49.38
N HIS A 59 -6.82 33.42 50.71
CA HIS A 59 -6.89 34.64 51.50
C HIS A 59 -5.77 35.61 51.07
N GLY A 60 -6.09 36.90 50.94
CA GLY A 60 -5.20 37.93 50.37
C GLY A 60 -5.64 38.33 48.96
N ILE A 61 -5.86 37.34 48.07
CA ILE A 61 -6.48 37.57 46.75
C ILE A 61 -8.00 37.74 46.91
N PHE A 62 -8.60 36.92 47.77
CA PHE A 62 -10.00 37.04 48.18
C PHE A 62 -10.07 37.64 49.58
N THR A 63 -10.89 38.68 49.74
CA THR A 63 -11.34 39.13 51.06
C THR A 63 -12.34 38.11 51.61
N THR A 64 -12.46 38.02 52.95
CA THR A 64 -13.41 37.09 53.58
C THR A 64 -14.84 37.33 53.13
N GLU A 65 -15.22 38.59 52.89
CA GLU A 65 -16.55 38.97 52.42
C GLU A 65 -16.77 38.59 50.95
N ARG A 66 -15.80 38.87 50.06
CA ARG A 66 -15.88 38.44 48.65
C ARG A 66 -15.95 36.92 48.53
N ALA A 67 -15.18 36.21 49.34
CA ALA A 67 -15.24 34.75 49.40
C ALA A 67 -16.60 34.25 49.90
N ARG A 68 -17.21 34.92 50.90
CA ARG A 68 -18.56 34.59 51.38
C ARG A 68 -19.62 34.82 50.29
N ASN A 69 -19.59 35.96 49.59
CA ASN A 69 -20.53 36.23 48.50
C ASN A 69 -20.42 35.19 47.39
N GLN A 70 -19.20 34.80 47.01
CA GLN A 70 -18.97 33.73 46.03
C GLN A 70 -19.46 32.37 46.55
N ALA A 71 -19.29 32.09 47.84
CA ALA A 71 -19.81 30.88 48.48
C ALA A 71 -21.34 30.82 48.42
N THR A 72 -22.03 31.95 48.64
CA THR A 72 -23.49 32.06 48.53
C THR A 72 -23.98 31.70 47.13
N ILE A 73 -23.33 32.25 46.08
CA ILE A 73 -23.66 31.94 44.68
C ILE A 73 -23.48 30.44 44.40
N MET A 74 -22.30 29.89 44.74
CA MET A 74 -22.01 28.46 44.51
C MET A 74 -22.96 27.54 45.27
N LEU A 75 -23.33 27.88 46.52
CA LEU A 75 -24.30 27.12 47.31
C LEU A 75 -25.72 27.21 46.72
N GLY A 76 -26.09 28.34 46.11
CA GLY A 76 -27.33 28.50 45.36
C GLY A 76 -27.40 27.57 44.16
N GLU A 77 -26.35 27.53 43.34
CA GLU A 77 -26.23 26.62 42.19
C GLU A 77 -26.28 25.15 42.60
N ILE A 78 -25.62 24.79 43.71
CA ILE A 78 -25.65 23.43 44.27
C ILE A 78 -27.06 23.04 44.73
N LYS A 79 -27.79 23.95 45.38
CA LYS A 79 -29.19 23.73 45.77
C LYS A 79 -30.11 23.55 44.56
N ALA A 80 -29.80 24.22 43.44
CA ALA A 80 -30.51 24.04 42.17
C ALA A 80 -30.13 22.74 41.42
N GLY A 81 -29.26 21.90 41.98
CA GLY A 81 -28.91 20.58 41.44
C GLY A 81 -27.60 20.52 40.64
N ALA A 82 -26.83 21.61 40.57
CA ALA A 82 -25.52 21.59 39.92
C ALA A 82 -24.44 20.94 40.82
N ASP A 83 -23.47 20.22 40.22
CA ASP A 83 -22.25 19.75 40.91
C ASP A 83 -21.02 20.49 40.34
N PRO A 84 -20.58 21.61 40.95
CA PRO A 84 -19.45 22.41 40.47
C PRO A 84 -18.12 21.65 40.35
N GLN A 85 -17.96 20.56 41.11
CA GLN A 85 -16.77 19.71 41.05
C GLN A 85 -16.84 18.72 39.87
N LYS A 86 -18.04 18.29 39.46
CA LYS A 86 -18.24 17.48 38.25
C LYS A 86 -17.90 18.32 37.02
N GLU A 87 -18.36 19.56 36.92
CA GLU A 87 -18.02 20.43 35.79
C GLU A 87 -16.51 20.74 35.70
N LYS A 88 -15.84 21.00 36.84
CA LYS A 88 -14.38 21.18 36.86
C LYS A 88 -13.60 19.90 36.56
N SER A 89 -14.08 18.71 36.94
CA SER A 89 -13.43 17.44 36.59
C SER A 89 -13.66 17.03 35.13
N THR A 90 -14.81 17.40 34.56
CA THR A 90 -15.15 17.19 33.14
C THR A 90 -14.22 18.01 32.24
N LYS A 91 -13.88 19.24 32.64
CA LYS A 91 -12.86 20.09 31.96
C LYS A 91 -11.42 19.55 32.04
N ARG A 92 -11.12 18.56 32.88
CA ARG A 92 -9.79 17.91 32.98
C ARG A 92 -9.67 16.60 32.21
N LYS A 93 -10.75 16.11 31.59
CA LYS A 93 -10.75 14.95 30.68
C LYS A 93 -11.09 15.40 29.24
N GLU A 94 -10.51 16.50 28.80
CA GLU A 94 -10.61 16.86 27.38
C GLU A 94 -9.77 15.87 26.58
N LEU A 95 -10.44 14.96 25.87
CA LEU A 95 -9.80 13.98 25.02
C LEU A 95 -9.46 14.63 23.68
N PHE A 96 -8.22 14.45 23.27
CA PHE A 96 -7.66 14.96 22.03
C PHE A 96 -7.71 13.90 20.93
N VAL A 97 -7.50 14.31 19.68
CA VAL A 97 -7.49 13.36 18.56
C VAL A 97 -6.35 12.35 18.67
N ARG A 98 -5.21 12.70 19.29
CA ARG A 98 -4.16 11.72 19.62
C ARG A 98 -4.68 10.57 20.49
N ASP A 99 -5.49 10.89 21.50
CA ASP A 99 -6.05 9.88 22.42
C ASP A 99 -7.08 9.01 21.69
N LEU A 100 -7.86 9.64 20.80
CA LEU A 100 -8.77 8.92 19.90
C LEU A 100 -8.02 7.97 18.96
N ALA A 101 -6.88 8.39 18.42
CA ALA A 101 -6.06 7.58 17.52
C ALA A 101 -5.45 6.36 18.22
N GLU A 102 -4.97 6.51 19.46
CA GLU A 102 -4.48 5.38 20.27
C GLU A 102 -5.61 4.40 20.56
N ARG A 103 -6.75 4.89 21.06
CA ARG A 103 -7.92 4.05 21.33
C ARG A 103 -8.43 3.35 20.08
N TYR A 104 -8.42 4.04 18.93
CA TYR A 104 -8.77 3.45 17.63
C TYR A 104 -7.83 2.30 17.26
N MET A 105 -6.53 2.44 17.49
CA MET A 105 -5.57 1.38 17.23
C MET A 105 -5.81 0.17 18.15
N GLU A 106 -5.99 0.39 19.45
CA GLU A 106 -6.14 -0.65 20.46
C GLU A 106 -7.47 -1.40 20.37
N GLU A 107 -8.59 -0.68 20.29
CA GLU A 107 -9.92 -1.28 20.39
C GLU A 107 -10.49 -1.69 19.02
N HIS A 108 -10.01 -1.10 17.91
CA HIS A 108 -10.55 -1.38 16.59
C HIS A 108 -9.53 -2.02 15.64
N VAL A 109 -8.37 -1.40 15.42
CA VAL A 109 -7.46 -1.87 14.36
C VAL A 109 -6.78 -3.17 14.75
N ILE A 110 -6.14 -3.25 15.92
CA ILE A 110 -5.38 -4.43 16.36
C ILE A 110 -6.27 -5.68 16.46
N PRO A 111 -7.50 -5.63 17.02
CA PRO A 111 -8.33 -6.82 17.15
C PRO A 111 -8.92 -7.31 15.81
N HIS A 112 -9.10 -6.44 14.82
CA HIS A 112 -9.83 -6.76 13.59
C HIS A 112 -8.96 -6.85 12.33
N CYS A 113 -7.71 -6.37 12.38
CA CYS A 113 -6.82 -6.30 11.22
C CYS A 113 -5.59 -7.19 11.40
N LYS A 114 -5.07 -7.73 10.29
CA LYS A 114 -3.77 -8.42 10.29
C LYS A 114 -2.65 -7.48 10.81
N PRO A 115 -1.60 -8.00 11.48
CA PRO A 115 -0.53 -7.18 12.05
C PRO A 115 0.14 -6.22 11.04
N SER A 116 0.33 -6.66 9.79
CA SER A 116 0.87 -5.83 8.72
C SER A 116 -0.04 -4.67 8.33
N THR A 117 -1.35 -4.87 8.40
CA THR A 117 -2.36 -3.84 8.16
C THR A 117 -2.37 -2.85 9.32
N ALA A 118 -2.34 -3.33 10.57
CA ALA A 118 -2.25 -2.48 11.75
C ALA A 118 -1.00 -1.58 11.73
N LYS A 119 0.17 -2.14 11.35
CA LYS A 119 1.40 -1.37 11.14
C LYS A 119 1.22 -0.28 10.07
N GLY A 120 0.46 -0.56 9.01
CA GLY A 120 0.10 0.41 7.97
C GLY A 120 -0.74 1.57 8.49
N TYR A 121 -1.79 1.27 9.27
CA TYR A 121 -2.62 2.28 9.94
C TYR A 121 -1.80 3.13 10.90
N ARG A 122 -1.00 2.51 11.77
CA ARG A 122 -0.12 3.22 12.72
C ARG A 122 0.80 4.20 12.00
N ARG A 123 1.51 3.73 10.97
CA ARG A 123 2.40 4.57 10.16
C ARG A 123 1.66 5.74 9.53
N TYR A 124 0.43 5.52 9.04
CA TYR A 124 -0.36 6.59 8.45
C TYR A 124 -0.82 7.61 9.50
N LEU A 125 -1.26 7.15 10.67
CA LEU A 125 -1.63 8.00 11.80
C LEU A 125 -0.47 8.90 12.22
N ASP A 126 0.70 8.30 12.50
CA ASP A 126 1.89 9.02 12.95
C ASP A 126 2.42 10.01 11.92
N LYS A 127 2.34 9.66 10.63
CA LYS A 127 2.88 10.49 9.54
C LYS A 127 1.94 11.64 9.15
N HIS A 128 0.63 11.44 9.23
CA HIS A 128 -0.34 12.35 8.62
C HIS A 128 -1.40 12.88 9.59
N LEU A 129 -2.09 12.02 10.35
CA LEU A 129 -3.24 12.45 11.15
C LEU A 129 -2.83 13.09 12.48
N ILE A 130 -1.92 12.46 13.22
CA ILE A 130 -1.47 12.96 14.53
C ILE A 130 -0.76 14.32 14.37
N PRO A 131 0.13 14.54 13.39
CA PRO A 131 0.74 15.85 13.21
C PRO A 131 -0.25 16.97 12.86
N PHE A 132 -1.38 16.66 12.23
CA PHE A 132 -2.36 17.66 11.80
C PHE A 132 -3.46 17.89 12.85
N PHE A 133 -4.02 16.82 13.40
CA PHE A 133 -5.18 16.88 14.29
C PHE A 133 -4.85 16.60 15.75
N GLY A 134 -3.66 16.09 16.08
CA GLY A 134 -3.36 15.43 17.35
C GLY A 134 -3.63 16.28 18.59
N ASP A 135 -3.39 17.59 18.51
CA ASP A 135 -3.63 18.56 19.58
C ASP A 135 -5.02 19.19 19.59
N MET A 136 -5.87 18.84 18.61
CA MET A 136 -7.25 19.29 18.57
C MET A 136 -8.12 18.42 19.50
N LYS A 137 -9.12 19.04 20.12
CA LYS A 137 -10.11 18.28 20.90
C LYS A 137 -11.04 17.53 19.95
N ILE A 138 -11.44 16.31 20.32
CA ILE A 138 -12.34 15.48 19.48
C ILE A 138 -13.64 16.21 19.12
N LYS A 139 -14.17 17.02 20.04
CA LYS A 139 -15.40 17.81 19.83
C LYS A 139 -15.20 19.04 18.94
N ASP A 140 -13.98 19.57 18.89
CA ASP A 140 -13.70 20.83 18.20
C ASP A 140 -13.33 20.61 16.73
N VAL A 141 -12.99 19.37 16.32
CA VAL A 141 -12.70 19.08 14.91
C VAL A 141 -13.93 19.34 14.03
N GLN A 142 -13.74 20.21 13.05
CA GLN A 142 -14.74 20.63 12.08
C GLN A 142 -14.48 20.04 10.70
N ARG A 143 -15.49 20.20 9.83
CA ARG A 143 -15.40 19.79 8.43
C ARG A 143 -14.35 20.57 7.65
N SER A 144 -14.17 21.85 7.97
CA SER A 144 -13.14 22.71 7.38
C SER A 144 -11.75 22.11 7.57
N ASP A 145 -11.45 21.63 8.79
CA ASP A 145 -10.15 21.08 9.14
C ASP A 145 -9.86 19.80 8.35
N VAL A 146 -10.89 18.95 8.17
CA VAL A 146 -10.76 17.73 7.36
C VAL A 146 -10.60 18.06 5.87
N ALA A 147 -11.28 19.11 5.37
CA ALA A 147 -11.12 19.56 4.00
C ALA A 147 -9.72 20.14 3.76
N GLU A 148 -9.19 20.91 4.71
CA GLU A 148 -7.83 21.46 4.68
C GLU A 148 -6.79 20.34 4.69
N PHE A 149 -6.93 19.37 5.60
CA PHE A 149 -6.08 18.17 5.62
C PHE A 149 -6.10 17.44 4.29
N HIS A 150 -7.28 17.18 3.71
CA HIS A 150 -7.42 16.51 2.42
C HIS A 150 -6.77 17.30 1.28
N HIS A 151 -6.88 18.62 1.31
CA HIS A 151 -6.23 19.52 0.35
C HIS A 151 -4.70 19.57 0.51
N SER A 152 -4.19 19.48 1.74
CA SER A 152 -2.74 19.43 2.01
C SER A 152 -2.07 18.26 1.29
N LEU A 153 -2.77 17.12 1.16
CA LEU A 153 -2.31 15.90 0.48
C LEU A 153 -2.74 15.81 -1.00
N ARG A 154 -3.21 16.90 -1.63
CA ARG A 154 -3.69 16.89 -3.03
C ARG A 154 -2.68 16.37 -4.07
N ARG A 155 -1.36 16.48 -3.79
CA ARG A 155 -0.30 15.95 -4.67
C ARG A 155 -0.19 14.42 -4.60
N THR A 156 -0.74 13.79 -3.56
CA THR A 156 -0.86 12.35 -3.40
C THR A 156 -2.33 11.94 -3.19
N PRO A 157 -3.18 12.00 -4.24
CA PRO A 157 -4.63 11.79 -4.12
C PRO A 157 -5.04 10.49 -3.42
N TYR A 158 -4.25 9.43 -3.61
CA TYR A 158 -4.45 8.16 -2.91
C TYR A 158 -4.29 8.31 -1.39
N GLU A 159 -3.20 8.93 -0.94
CA GLU A 159 -2.96 9.16 0.50
C GLU A 159 -4.04 10.08 1.07
N ALA A 160 -4.42 11.15 0.35
CA ALA A 160 -5.49 12.04 0.77
C ALA A 160 -6.83 11.30 0.98
N ASN A 161 -7.23 10.49 0.00
CA ASN A 161 -8.47 9.71 0.06
C ASN A 161 -8.43 8.64 1.17
N HIS A 162 -7.28 8.02 1.39
CA HIS A 162 -7.10 7.06 2.47
C HIS A 162 -7.26 7.72 3.85
N GLY A 163 -6.76 8.94 4.01
CA GLY A 163 -6.96 9.72 5.23
C GLY A 163 -8.43 10.00 5.51
N LEU A 164 -9.22 10.35 4.48
CA LEU A 164 -10.68 10.49 4.64
C LEU A 164 -11.36 9.18 5.07
N GLU A 165 -10.85 8.02 4.68
CA GLU A 165 -11.40 6.73 5.12
C GLU A 165 -11.12 6.48 6.59
N ILE A 166 -9.88 6.73 7.02
CA ILE A 166 -9.47 6.58 8.42
C ILE A 166 -10.22 7.57 9.30
N ILE A 167 -10.22 8.86 8.96
CA ILE A 167 -10.96 9.91 9.69
C ILE A 167 -12.44 9.53 9.80
N SER A 168 -13.06 9.10 8.68
CA SER A 168 -14.47 8.69 8.71
C SER A 168 -14.71 7.56 9.71
N LYS A 169 -13.87 6.53 9.73
CA LYS A 169 -14.06 5.39 10.64
C LYS A 169 -13.77 5.78 12.10
N MET A 170 -12.71 6.53 12.33
CA MET A 170 -12.26 6.96 13.65
C MET A 170 -13.29 7.85 14.33
N PHE A 171 -13.87 8.82 13.60
CA PHE A 171 -14.90 9.71 14.16
C PHE A 171 -16.28 9.05 14.26
N ASN A 172 -16.61 8.06 13.43
CA ASN A 172 -17.81 7.23 13.66
C ASN A 172 -17.70 6.42 14.96
N LEU A 173 -16.50 5.94 15.30
CA LEU A 173 -16.25 5.28 16.58
C LEU A 173 -16.27 6.29 17.74
N ALA A 174 -15.79 7.51 17.53
CA ALA A 174 -15.89 8.57 18.53
C ALA A 174 -17.35 8.92 18.89
N GLU A 175 -18.25 8.97 17.89
CA GLU A 175 -19.70 9.09 18.11
C GLU A 175 -20.23 7.92 18.94
N MET A 176 -19.97 6.68 18.50
CA MET A 176 -20.39 5.46 19.20
C MET A 176 -19.88 5.39 20.65
N TRP A 177 -18.68 5.93 20.92
CA TRP A 177 -18.08 5.98 22.25
C TRP A 177 -18.55 7.16 23.10
N GLY A 178 -19.47 7.99 22.62
CA GLY A 178 -19.98 9.17 23.32
C GLY A 178 -18.93 10.27 23.50
N LEU A 179 -17.84 10.23 22.71
CA LEU A 179 -16.79 11.26 22.72
C LEU A 179 -17.20 12.48 21.89
N ARG A 180 -18.19 12.30 21.03
CA ARG A 180 -18.77 13.30 20.15
C ARG A 180 -20.25 13.01 19.95
N ASP A 181 -21.04 14.03 19.63
CA ASP A 181 -22.48 13.88 19.41
C ASP A 181 -22.76 13.12 18.11
N ASP A 182 -23.84 12.35 18.07
CA ASP A 182 -24.21 11.54 16.90
C ASP A 182 -24.40 12.39 15.63
N HIS A 183 -24.04 11.81 14.48
CA HIS A 183 -24.15 12.44 13.16
C HIS A 183 -23.30 13.70 12.97
N THR A 184 -22.28 13.95 13.80
CA THR A 184 -21.41 15.12 13.70
C THR A 184 -20.04 14.83 13.07
N ASN A 185 -19.86 13.67 12.45
CA ASN A 185 -18.59 13.24 11.87
C ASN A 185 -18.04 14.30 10.89
N PRO A 186 -16.83 14.84 11.13
CA PRO A 186 -16.30 15.97 10.39
C PRO A 186 -15.95 15.63 8.94
N ARG A 187 -15.82 14.34 8.58
CA ARG A 187 -15.57 13.92 7.19
C ARG A 187 -16.79 14.08 6.27
N ARG A 188 -18.01 14.18 6.80
CA ARG A 188 -19.26 14.21 5.99
C ARG A 188 -19.18 15.26 4.88
N HIS A 189 -19.74 14.93 3.72
CA HIS A 189 -19.81 15.78 2.51
C HIS A 189 -18.49 16.07 1.77
N ILE A 190 -17.33 15.63 2.28
CA ILE A 190 -16.06 15.80 1.58
C ILE A 190 -15.94 14.75 0.48
N LYS A 191 -15.79 15.20 -0.77
CA LYS A 191 -15.63 14.32 -1.94
C LYS A 191 -14.18 13.85 -2.05
N LYS A 192 -14.01 12.56 -2.37
CA LYS A 192 -12.70 11.98 -2.69
C LYS A 192 -12.19 12.54 -4.03
N TYR A 193 -10.87 12.65 -4.17
CA TYR A 193 -10.26 12.91 -5.47
C TYR A 193 -10.49 11.72 -6.41
N PRO A 194 -10.61 11.95 -7.73
CA PRO A 194 -10.77 10.87 -8.70
C PRO A 194 -9.52 9.97 -8.71
N SER A 195 -9.73 8.65 -8.71
CA SER A 195 -8.67 7.67 -8.91
C SER A 195 -8.58 7.30 -10.39
N LYS A 196 -7.36 7.39 -10.96
CA LYS A 196 -7.10 6.85 -12.29
C LYS A 196 -6.78 5.36 -12.17
N ALA A 197 -7.69 4.51 -12.63
CA ALA A 197 -7.37 3.11 -12.83
C ALA A 197 -6.29 3.01 -13.91
N ARG A 198 -5.22 2.24 -13.65
CA ARG A 198 -4.17 1.97 -14.62
C ARG A 198 -4.35 0.56 -15.15
N GLU A 199 -4.34 0.44 -16.46
CA GLU A 199 -4.40 -0.84 -17.18
C GLU A 199 -3.08 -1.02 -17.90
N ARG A 200 -2.23 -1.88 -17.34
CA ARG A 200 -0.93 -2.22 -17.90
C ARG A 200 -0.67 -3.70 -17.68
N TYR A 201 -0.30 -4.38 -18.76
CA TYR A 201 0.08 -5.79 -18.80
C TYR A 201 1.12 -5.99 -19.89
N LEU A 202 1.99 -6.98 -19.76
CA LEU A 202 3.05 -7.27 -20.72
C LEU A 202 2.47 -7.74 -22.06
N SER A 203 3.02 -7.25 -23.16
CA SER A 203 2.80 -7.84 -24.48
C SER A 203 3.62 -9.12 -24.68
N GLU A 204 3.29 -9.93 -25.68
CA GLU A 204 4.07 -11.13 -26.03
C GLU A 204 5.56 -10.83 -26.24
N GLU A 205 5.86 -9.76 -26.97
CA GLU A 205 7.24 -9.34 -27.23
C GLU A 205 7.95 -8.87 -25.96
N GLU A 206 7.24 -8.25 -25.02
CA GLU A 206 7.79 -7.88 -23.72
C GLU A 206 8.06 -9.10 -22.84
N VAL A 207 7.16 -10.10 -22.85
CA VAL A 207 7.37 -11.38 -22.15
C VAL A 207 8.62 -12.09 -22.70
N LYS A 208 8.79 -12.15 -24.03
CA LYS A 208 9.97 -12.75 -24.66
C LYS A 208 11.27 -12.05 -24.23
N ARG A 209 11.30 -10.71 -24.27
CA ARG A 209 12.48 -9.94 -23.82
C ARG A 209 12.75 -10.12 -22.33
N LEU A 210 11.71 -10.13 -21.50
CA LEU A 210 11.85 -10.38 -20.08
C LEU A 210 12.39 -11.78 -19.82
N SER A 211 11.86 -12.81 -20.49
CA SER A 211 12.35 -14.19 -20.36
C SER A 211 13.83 -14.29 -20.71
N ALA A 212 14.25 -13.73 -21.86
CA ALA A 212 15.65 -13.75 -22.27
C ALA A 212 16.58 -13.12 -21.22
N VAL A 213 16.17 -12.01 -20.61
CA VAL A 213 16.92 -11.37 -19.51
C VAL A 213 16.97 -12.28 -18.28
N LEU A 214 15.85 -12.89 -17.88
CA LEU A 214 15.80 -13.78 -16.72
C LEU A 214 16.68 -15.03 -16.94
N ASP A 215 16.67 -15.60 -18.13
CA ASP A 215 17.50 -16.76 -18.50
C ASP A 215 18.98 -16.41 -18.55
N GLU A 216 19.33 -15.20 -19.00
CA GLU A 216 20.70 -14.68 -18.93
C GLU A 216 21.16 -14.52 -17.47
N ILE A 217 20.30 -13.96 -16.61
CA ILE A 217 20.63 -13.76 -15.19
C ILE A 217 20.87 -15.09 -14.46
N LYS A 218 20.12 -16.15 -14.81
CA LYS A 218 20.31 -17.49 -14.22
C LYS A 218 21.72 -18.05 -14.44
N GLN A 219 22.45 -17.58 -15.44
CA GLN A 219 23.80 -18.05 -15.75
C GLN A 219 24.87 -17.44 -14.84
N TYR A 220 24.55 -16.40 -14.06
CA TYR A 220 25.51 -15.73 -13.18
C TYR A 220 25.35 -16.20 -11.72
N PRO A 221 26.42 -16.71 -11.08
CA PRO A 221 26.35 -17.28 -9.74
C PRO A 221 26.08 -16.26 -8.63
N ASP A 222 26.46 -15.00 -8.82
CA ASP A 222 26.34 -13.93 -7.80
C ASP A 222 24.99 -13.20 -7.83
N GLU A 223 24.08 -13.60 -8.72
CA GLU A 223 22.80 -12.92 -8.91
C GLU A 223 21.68 -13.49 -8.05
N ASN A 224 20.65 -12.66 -7.79
CA ASN A 224 19.53 -13.03 -6.94
C ASN A 224 18.57 -13.99 -7.67
N LEU A 225 18.96 -15.25 -7.77
CA LEU A 225 18.21 -16.34 -8.41
C LEU A 225 16.81 -16.51 -7.83
N ALA A 226 16.66 -16.40 -6.50
CA ALA A 226 15.36 -16.44 -5.84
C ALA A 226 14.40 -15.38 -6.42
N ALA A 227 14.89 -14.17 -6.72
CA ALA A 227 14.09 -13.13 -7.35
C ALA A 227 13.69 -13.46 -8.80
N VAL A 228 14.56 -14.14 -9.56
CA VAL A 228 14.24 -14.62 -10.91
C VAL A 228 13.08 -15.61 -10.86
N TYR A 229 13.21 -16.65 -10.05
CA TYR A 229 12.16 -17.66 -9.87
C TYR A 229 10.86 -17.04 -9.36
N CYS A 230 10.94 -16.08 -8.43
CA CYS A 230 9.78 -15.35 -7.94
C CYS A 230 9.04 -14.63 -9.08
N ILE A 231 9.75 -13.95 -9.98
CA ILE A 231 9.16 -13.23 -11.11
C ILE A 231 8.52 -14.20 -12.11
N GLN A 232 9.20 -15.31 -12.44
CA GLN A 232 8.68 -16.34 -13.33
C GLN A 232 7.39 -16.96 -12.77
N LEU A 233 7.39 -17.35 -11.49
CA LEU A 233 6.20 -17.87 -10.82
C LEU A 233 5.04 -16.86 -10.79
N LEU A 234 5.33 -15.58 -10.53
CA LEU A 234 4.28 -14.54 -10.54
C LEU A 234 3.61 -14.40 -11.91
N LEU A 235 4.39 -14.45 -12.99
CA LEU A 235 3.87 -14.36 -14.35
C LEU A 235 3.08 -15.62 -14.74
N LEU A 236 3.56 -16.81 -14.36
CA LEU A 236 2.96 -18.09 -14.75
C LEU A 236 1.74 -18.50 -13.93
N THR A 237 1.58 -17.96 -12.72
CA THR A 237 0.48 -18.36 -11.80
C THR A 237 -0.57 -17.27 -11.58
N GLY A 238 -0.25 -16.01 -11.86
CA GLY A 238 -1.12 -14.88 -11.51
C GLY A 238 -1.30 -14.67 -10.00
N CYS A 239 -0.51 -15.34 -9.16
CA CYS A 239 -0.55 -15.20 -7.70
C CYS A 239 -0.16 -13.78 -7.24
N ARG A 240 -0.57 -13.41 -6.03
CA ARG A 240 -0.08 -12.17 -5.42
C ARG A 240 1.37 -12.32 -5.02
N LEU A 241 2.11 -11.20 -4.99
CA LEU A 241 3.52 -11.19 -4.58
C LEU A 241 3.74 -11.85 -3.20
N GLY A 242 2.88 -11.53 -2.22
CA GLY A 242 2.96 -12.15 -0.90
C GLY A 242 2.77 -13.67 -0.95
N GLU A 243 1.83 -14.16 -1.76
CA GLU A 243 1.51 -15.58 -1.89
C GLU A 243 2.70 -16.39 -2.45
N ILE A 244 3.40 -15.88 -3.47
CA ILE A 244 4.60 -16.54 -4.02
C ILE A 244 5.80 -16.41 -3.08
N ARG A 245 5.99 -15.26 -2.44
CA ARG A 245 7.11 -15.07 -1.53
C ARG A 245 7.03 -15.98 -0.31
N SER A 246 5.85 -16.14 0.28
CA SER A 246 5.67 -17.02 1.45
C SER A 246 5.30 -18.46 1.07
N LEU A 247 5.43 -18.85 -0.19
CA LEU A 247 5.11 -20.21 -0.65
C LEU A 247 6.09 -21.20 -0.04
N LYS A 248 5.57 -22.24 0.62
CA LYS A 248 6.35 -23.33 1.20
C LYS A 248 6.29 -24.59 0.35
N TRP A 249 7.29 -25.44 0.45
CA TRP A 249 7.30 -26.73 -0.25
C TRP A 249 6.12 -27.63 0.16
N ASP A 250 5.73 -27.62 1.44
CA ASP A 250 4.56 -28.36 1.95
C ASP A 250 3.23 -27.92 1.31
N TYR A 251 3.20 -26.75 0.68
CA TYR A 251 2.01 -26.23 0.01
C TYR A 251 1.94 -26.69 -1.45
N VAL A 252 2.99 -27.32 -1.97
CA VAL A 252 3.04 -27.80 -3.36
C VAL A 252 2.50 -29.23 -3.42
N ASP A 253 1.33 -29.42 -4.01
CA ASP A 253 0.82 -30.75 -4.30
C ASP A 253 1.08 -31.09 -5.77
N ARG A 254 2.11 -31.91 -5.98
CA ARG A 254 2.57 -32.36 -7.29
C ARG A 254 1.56 -33.26 -7.98
N LYS A 255 0.83 -34.09 -7.23
CA LYS A 255 -0.13 -35.06 -7.79
C LYS A 255 -1.36 -34.35 -8.34
N MET A 256 -1.88 -33.38 -7.59
CA MET A 256 -3.05 -32.59 -8.00
C MET A 256 -2.68 -31.40 -8.90
N GLN A 257 -1.39 -31.09 -9.03
CA GLN A 257 -0.89 -29.91 -9.71
C GLN A 257 -1.44 -28.59 -9.15
N VAL A 258 -1.38 -28.44 -7.82
CA VAL A 258 -1.92 -27.26 -7.13
C VAL A 258 -0.95 -26.69 -6.10
N LEU A 259 -1.04 -25.37 -5.90
CA LEU A 259 -0.49 -24.68 -4.74
C LEU A 259 -1.60 -24.50 -3.71
N LYS A 260 -1.47 -25.15 -2.54
CA LYS A 260 -2.40 -25.11 -1.41
C LYS A 260 -2.02 -23.94 -0.50
N LEU A 261 -2.65 -22.78 -0.67
CA LEU A 261 -2.31 -21.57 0.09
C LEU A 261 -3.25 -21.44 1.31
N PRO A 262 -2.79 -21.73 2.55
CA PRO A 262 -3.65 -21.73 3.73
C PRO A 262 -3.98 -20.31 4.22
N ASP A 263 -3.04 -19.38 4.12
CA ASP A 263 -3.26 -17.96 4.44
C ASP A 263 -3.04 -17.10 3.19
N SER A 264 -4.12 -16.52 2.67
CA SER A 264 -4.06 -15.54 1.59
C SER A 264 -4.88 -14.30 1.95
N LYS A 265 -4.77 -13.25 1.13
CA LYS A 265 -5.59 -12.03 1.31
C LYS A 265 -7.10 -12.32 1.33
N THR A 266 -7.53 -13.41 0.71
CA THR A 266 -8.94 -13.81 0.58
C THR A 266 -9.25 -15.11 1.34
N GLY A 267 -8.40 -15.54 2.26
CA GLY A 267 -8.52 -16.84 2.96
C GLY A 267 -7.83 -17.99 2.24
N ALA A 268 -8.05 -19.22 2.70
CA ALA A 268 -7.44 -20.41 2.12
C ALA A 268 -7.90 -20.63 0.67
N LYS A 269 -6.98 -21.00 -0.24
CA LYS A 269 -7.31 -21.27 -1.65
C LYS A 269 -6.37 -22.27 -2.30
N TYR A 270 -6.87 -22.91 -3.37
CA TYR A 270 -6.08 -23.71 -4.29
C TYR A 270 -5.77 -22.90 -5.54
N VAL A 271 -4.51 -22.92 -5.97
CA VAL A 271 -4.09 -22.37 -7.27
C VAL A 271 -3.70 -23.54 -8.15
N TYR A 272 -4.51 -23.83 -9.16
CA TYR A 272 -4.21 -24.85 -10.15
C TYR A 272 -3.10 -24.35 -11.07
N VAL A 273 -2.07 -25.16 -11.21
CA VAL A 273 -0.89 -24.83 -12.00
C VAL A 273 -0.62 -25.93 -13.03
N GLY A 274 -0.04 -25.58 -14.17
CA GLY A 274 0.30 -26.56 -15.21
C GLY A 274 1.71 -27.15 -15.06
N ASN A 275 2.04 -28.10 -15.94
CA ASN A 275 3.35 -28.75 -16.02
C ASN A 275 4.52 -27.76 -16.04
N THR A 276 4.40 -26.65 -16.76
CA THR A 276 5.46 -25.63 -16.84
C THR A 276 5.84 -25.07 -15.47
N VAL A 277 4.86 -24.85 -14.58
CA VAL A 277 5.12 -24.38 -13.22
C VAL A 277 5.74 -25.51 -12.39
N MET A 278 5.29 -26.75 -12.55
CA MET A 278 5.88 -27.88 -11.84
C MET A 278 7.34 -28.11 -12.23
N ASN A 279 7.66 -28.06 -13.51
CA ASN A 279 9.04 -28.15 -13.99
C ASN A 279 9.92 -27.01 -13.45
N LEU A 280 9.37 -25.79 -13.36
CA LEU A 280 10.08 -24.66 -12.75
C LEU A 280 10.32 -24.89 -11.25
N LEU A 281 9.35 -25.47 -10.53
CA LEU A 281 9.52 -25.84 -9.12
C LEU A 281 10.56 -26.94 -8.95
N ASP A 282 10.65 -27.89 -9.88
CA ASP A 282 11.71 -28.91 -9.90
C ASP A 282 13.10 -28.29 -10.13
N GLU A 283 13.21 -27.36 -11.08
CA GLU A 283 14.43 -26.57 -11.31
C GLU A 283 14.85 -25.83 -10.03
N VAL A 284 13.90 -25.16 -9.36
CA VAL A 284 14.14 -24.46 -8.08
C VAL A 284 14.61 -25.43 -7.00
N HIS A 285 13.95 -26.59 -6.88
CA HIS A 285 14.24 -27.57 -5.83
C HIS A 285 15.64 -28.19 -5.98
N ALA A 286 16.03 -28.47 -7.22
CA ALA A 286 17.33 -29.07 -7.57
C ALA A 286 18.49 -28.05 -7.64
N HIS A 287 18.21 -26.74 -7.59
CA HIS A 287 19.23 -25.73 -7.79
C HIS A 287 20.26 -25.71 -6.64
N PRO A 288 21.58 -25.76 -6.92
CA PRO A 288 22.62 -25.87 -5.88
C PRO A 288 22.70 -24.63 -4.96
N ALA A 289 22.32 -23.46 -5.45
CA ALA A 289 22.26 -22.23 -4.63
C ALA A 289 21.08 -22.20 -3.62
N ARG A 290 20.15 -23.17 -3.67
CA ARG A 290 19.05 -23.27 -2.71
C ARG A 290 19.57 -23.83 -1.38
N PRO A 291 19.29 -23.19 -0.24
CA PRO A 291 19.59 -23.80 1.06
C PRO A 291 18.73 -25.05 1.27
N VAL A 292 19.36 -26.17 1.61
CA VAL A 292 18.73 -27.51 1.68
C VAL A 292 17.51 -27.51 2.60
N ASP A 293 17.66 -26.94 3.80
CA ASP A 293 16.64 -26.97 4.86
C ASP A 293 15.70 -25.76 4.85
N ASN A 294 15.69 -24.94 3.80
CA ASN A 294 14.77 -23.80 3.73
C ASN A 294 13.35 -24.27 3.35
N PRO A 295 12.32 -24.02 4.19
CA PRO A 295 10.96 -24.46 3.91
C PRO A 295 10.29 -23.69 2.77
N TYR A 296 10.82 -22.53 2.39
CA TYR A 296 10.25 -21.67 1.35
C TYR A 296 10.77 -22.02 -0.04
N VAL A 297 9.86 -21.99 -1.03
CA VAL A 297 10.20 -22.14 -2.45
C VAL A 297 11.11 -21.01 -2.91
N ILE A 298 10.81 -19.78 -2.48
CA ILE A 298 11.60 -18.59 -2.78
C ILE A 298 12.37 -18.17 -1.51
N TRP A 299 13.61 -18.60 -1.41
CA TRP A 299 14.46 -18.38 -0.24
C TRP A 299 14.93 -16.93 -0.09
N GLY A 300 15.17 -16.53 1.15
CA GLY A 300 15.77 -15.24 1.51
C GLY A 300 17.28 -15.35 1.74
N LEU A 301 17.91 -14.20 2.03
CA LEU A 301 19.32 -14.12 2.42
C LEU A 301 19.55 -14.62 3.86
N ILE A 302 18.53 -14.47 4.72
CA ILE A 302 18.57 -14.97 6.09
C ILE A 302 18.15 -16.44 6.06
N GLU A 303 18.89 -17.30 6.75
CA GLU A 303 18.60 -18.73 6.86
C GLU A 303 17.16 -18.97 7.36
N GLY A 304 16.48 -19.96 6.77
CA GLY A 304 15.09 -20.29 7.08
C GLY A 304 14.05 -19.22 6.70
N SER A 305 14.47 -18.10 6.10
CA SER A 305 13.56 -17.03 5.67
C SER A 305 13.22 -17.11 4.19
N HIS A 306 12.17 -16.38 3.80
CA HIS A 306 11.81 -16.17 2.40
C HIS A 306 12.34 -14.84 1.87
N LEU A 307 12.37 -14.67 0.53
CA LEU A 307 12.75 -13.42 -0.10
C LEU A 307 11.96 -12.23 0.46
N ASP A 308 12.67 -11.16 0.84
CA ASP A 308 12.11 -9.98 1.50
C ASP A 308 11.73 -8.86 0.51
N ASN A 309 12.55 -8.67 -0.53
CA ASN A 309 12.45 -7.55 -1.44
C ASN A 309 12.81 -7.94 -2.88
N VAL A 310 11.77 -8.17 -3.67
CA VAL A 310 11.89 -8.40 -5.12
C VAL A 310 11.81 -7.10 -5.94
N GLN A 311 11.47 -5.95 -5.34
CA GLN A 311 11.25 -4.70 -6.08
C GLN A 311 12.54 -4.17 -6.70
N LYS A 312 13.67 -4.28 -5.98
CA LYS A 312 14.99 -3.89 -6.49
C LYS A 312 15.41 -4.77 -7.69
N PRO A 313 15.43 -6.12 -7.57
CA PRO A 313 15.65 -7.00 -8.71
C PRO A 313 14.68 -6.74 -9.88
N TRP A 314 13.38 -6.63 -9.60
CA TRP A 314 12.36 -6.38 -10.63
C TRP A 314 12.67 -5.11 -11.42
N ARG A 315 12.97 -3.99 -10.75
CA ARG A 315 13.33 -2.73 -11.43
C ARG A 315 14.54 -2.89 -12.35
N ARG A 316 15.56 -3.64 -11.93
CA ARG A 316 16.77 -3.90 -12.71
C ARG A 316 16.47 -4.76 -13.94
N PHE A 317 15.83 -5.91 -13.75
CA PHE A 317 15.54 -6.87 -14.84
C PHE A 317 14.60 -6.27 -15.88
N ARG A 318 13.57 -5.56 -15.42
CA ARG A 318 12.69 -4.76 -16.25
C ARG A 318 13.44 -3.74 -17.13
N LYS A 319 14.39 -3.01 -16.54
CA LYS A 319 15.20 -2.02 -17.25
C LYS A 319 16.08 -2.69 -18.32
N MET A 320 16.70 -3.83 -18.00
CA MET A 320 17.50 -4.63 -18.94
C MET A 320 16.64 -5.12 -20.12
N ALA A 321 15.39 -5.51 -19.86
CA ALA A 321 14.43 -5.94 -20.89
C ALA A 321 13.86 -4.79 -21.75
N GLY A 322 14.24 -3.53 -21.46
CA GLY A 322 13.70 -2.34 -22.13
C GLY A 322 12.22 -2.12 -21.86
N ILE A 323 11.75 -2.44 -20.66
CA ILE A 323 10.37 -2.25 -20.20
C ILE A 323 10.43 -1.16 -19.14
N GLU A 324 9.70 -0.05 -19.26
CA GLU A 324 9.87 1.07 -18.32
C GLU A 324 8.78 1.11 -17.23
N ASP A 325 7.57 0.71 -17.58
CA ASP A 325 6.38 1.21 -16.92
C ASP A 325 5.52 0.12 -16.23
N VAL A 326 5.97 -1.13 -16.25
CA VAL A 326 5.31 -2.31 -15.64
C VAL A 326 5.72 -2.49 -14.19
N ARG A 327 4.74 -2.53 -13.27
CA ARG A 327 4.93 -2.84 -11.85
C ARG A 327 4.89 -4.34 -11.64
N ILE A 328 5.45 -4.83 -10.54
CA ILE A 328 5.45 -6.27 -10.28
C ILE A 328 4.03 -6.86 -10.15
N HIS A 329 3.06 -6.07 -9.68
CA HIS A 329 1.67 -6.51 -9.62
C HIS A 329 1.02 -6.61 -11.00
N ASP A 330 1.56 -5.91 -12.00
CA ASP A 330 1.07 -5.98 -13.38
C ASP A 330 1.42 -7.34 -14.03
N LEU A 331 2.31 -8.15 -13.44
CA LEU A 331 2.52 -9.55 -13.86
C LEU A 331 1.25 -10.39 -13.66
N ARG A 332 0.51 -10.16 -12.57
CA ARG A 332 -0.80 -10.77 -12.36
C ARG A 332 -1.83 -10.28 -13.37
N HIS A 333 -1.80 -8.99 -13.73
CA HIS A 333 -2.64 -8.46 -14.79
C HIS A 333 -2.28 -9.06 -16.16
N SER A 334 -1.00 -9.33 -16.39
CA SER A 334 -0.50 -10.00 -17.60
C SER A 334 -1.05 -11.42 -17.69
N PHE A 335 -0.95 -12.22 -16.63
CA PHE A 335 -1.56 -13.56 -16.60
C PHE A 335 -3.05 -13.54 -16.97
N ALA A 336 -3.83 -12.62 -16.39
CA ALA A 336 -5.25 -12.50 -16.70
C ALA A 336 -5.50 -12.07 -18.15
N SER A 337 -4.73 -11.11 -18.65
CA SER A 337 -4.82 -10.64 -20.03
C SER A 337 -4.55 -11.76 -21.04
N PHE A 338 -3.51 -12.56 -20.80
CA PHE A 338 -3.21 -13.74 -21.61
C PHE A 338 -4.30 -14.82 -21.53
N ALA A 339 -4.91 -15.02 -20.37
CA ALA A 339 -6.03 -15.94 -20.23
C ALA A 339 -7.25 -15.48 -21.03
N VAL A 340 -7.56 -14.17 -21.03
CA VAL A 340 -8.64 -13.61 -21.86
C VAL A 340 -8.33 -13.76 -23.34
N SER A 341 -7.09 -13.48 -23.77
CA SER A 341 -6.72 -13.60 -25.19
C SER A 341 -6.76 -15.05 -25.69
N LYS A 342 -6.75 -16.04 -24.79
CA LYS A 342 -6.99 -17.46 -25.09
C LYS A 342 -8.48 -17.87 -25.02
N GLY A 343 -9.39 -16.90 -24.92
CA GLY A 343 -10.84 -17.15 -24.93
C GLY A 343 -11.41 -17.68 -23.60
N MET A 344 -10.65 -17.67 -22.51
CA MET A 344 -11.17 -18.15 -21.21
C MET A 344 -12.25 -17.22 -20.67
N SER A 345 -13.31 -17.78 -20.09
CA SER A 345 -14.38 -16.99 -19.49
C SER A 345 -13.90 -16.21 -18.25
N LEU A 346 -14.51 -15.05 -17.99
CA LEU A 346 -14.18 -14.22 -16.81
C LEU A 346 -14.38 -14.97 -15.48
N ALA A 347 -15.32 -15.92 -15.45
CA ALA A 347 -15.56 -16.78 -14.29
C ALA A 347 -14.36 -17.71 -14.02
N VAL A 348 -13.83 -18.36 -15.07
CA VAL A 348 -12.65 -19.23 -14.96
C VAL A 348 -11.42 -18.42 -14.55
N ILE A 349 -11.19 -17.27 -15.18
CA ILE A 349 -10.07 -16.38 -14.84
C ILE A 349 -10.18 -15.88 -13.40
N GLY A 350 -11.38 -15.51 -12.96
CA GLY A 350 -11.65 -15.11 -11.58
C GLY A 350 -11.28 -16.20 -10.57
N ARG A 351 -11.62 -17.46 -10.87
CA ARG A 351 -11.23 -18.61 -10.04
C ARG A 351 -9.72 -18.85 -10.04
N LEU A 352 -9.06 -18.82 -11.21
CA LEU A 352 -7.60 -18.96 -11.32
C LEU A 352 -6.85 -17.89 -10.50
N LEU A 353 -7.35 -16.66 -10.51
CA LEU A 353 -6.75 -15.57 -9.75
C LEU A 353 -7.15 -15.56 -8.25
N GLY A 354 -8.16 -16.32 -7.85
CA GLY A 354 -8.72 -16.27 -6.50
C GLY A 354 -9.40 -14.92 -6.19
N HIS A 355 -10.22 -14.42 -7.13
CA HIS A 355 -11.10 -13.28 -6.88
C HIS A 355 -12.40 -13.74 -6.22
N THR A 356 -12.78 -13.10 -5.13
CA THR A 356 -14.07 -13.35 -4.45
C THR A 356 -15.23 -12.63 -5.14
N GLN A 357 -14.95 -11.54 -5.87
CA GLN A 357 -15.94 -10.72 -6.56
C GLN A 357 -15.64 -10.69 -8.06
N VAL A 358 -16.66 -10.99 -8.87
CA VAL A 358 -16.58 -11.04 -10.34
C VAL A 358 -16.19 -9.68 -10.93
N GLN A 359 -16.62 -8.58 -10.31
CA GLN A 359 -16.29 -7.21 -10.73
C GLN A 359 -14.77 -6.97 -10.81
N THR A 360 -13.97 -7.66 -10.00
CA THR A 360 -12.50 -7.54 -10.05
C THR A 360 -11.93 -8.08 -11.37
N THR A 361 -12.57 -9.08 -11.95
CA THR A 361 -12.18 -9.67 -13.25
C THR A 361 -12.86 -8.97 -14.42
N ALA A 362 -14.01 -8.34 -14.21
CA ALA A 362 -14.77 -7.62 -15.25
C ALA A 362 -13.94 -6.54 -15.96
N ARG A 363 -12.90 -6.00 -15.32
CA ARG A 363 -11.96 -5.07 -15.94
C ARG A 363 -11.28 -5.60 -17.22
N TYR A 364 -11.17 -6.91 -17.40
CA TYR A 364 -10.59 -7.51 -18.60
C TYR A 364 -11.62 -7.82 -19.70
N ALA A 365 -12.91 -7.55 -19.47
CA ALA A 365 -13.97 -7.89 -20.42
C ALA A 365 -13.75 -7.26 -21.81
N HIS A 366 -13.16 -6.06 -21.85
CA HIS A 366 -12.87 -5.36 -23.11
C HIS A 366 -11.89 -6.12 -24.03
N LEU A 367 -11.10 -7.05 -23.50
CA LEU A 367 -10.15 -7.86 -24.27
C LEU A 367 -10.81 -9.06 -24.97
N MET A 368 -12.10 -9.34 -24.70
CA MET A 368 -12.80 -10.50 -25.26
C MET A 368 -13.28 -10.31 -26.70
N ALA A 369 -13.26 -9.10 -27.26
CA ALA A 369 -13.85 -8.83 -28.58
C ALA A 369 -13.24 -9.70 -29.71
N ALA A 370 -11.91 -9.79 -29.77
CA ALA A 370 -11.24 -10.60 -30.80
C ALA A 370 -11.47 -12.12 -30.61
N PRO A 371 -11.24 -12.71 -29.42
CA PRO A 371 -11.57 -14.12 -29.17
C PRO A 371 -13.04 -14.47 -29.40
N MET A 372 -13.98 -13.56 -29.09
CA MET A 372 -15.41 -13.78 -29.34
C MET A 372 -15.74 -13.82 -30.83
N THR A 373 -15.07 -12.98 -31.64
CA THR A 373 -15.25 -12.99 -33.09
C THR A 373 -14.72 -14.29 -33.70
N GLU A 374 -13.57 -14.77 -33.23
CA GLU A 374 -12.99 -16.06 -33.65
C GLU A 374 -13.86 -17.25 -33.23
N ALA A 375 -14.35 -17.25 -31.98
CA ALA A 375 -15.28 -18.27 -31.49
C ALA A 375 -16.60 -18.28 -32.29
N ALA A 376 -17.17 -17.10 -32.56
CA ALA A 376 -18.36 -16.97 -33.39
C ALA A 376 -18.11 -17.50 -34.79
N SER A 377 -16.98 -17.11 -35.42
CA SER A 377 -16.58 -17.59 -36.75
C SER A 377 -16.49 -19.12 -36.78
N SER A 378 -15.83 -19.74 -35.80
CA SER A 378 -15.69 -21.20 -35.74
C SER A 378 -17.03 -21.95 -35.68
N VAL A 379 -18.03 -21.39 -35.01
CA VAL A 379 -19.37 -21.97 -34.92
C VAL A 379 -20.17 -21.70 -36.20
N THR A 380 -20.11 -20.47 -36.72
CA THR A 380 -20.86 -20.09 -37.92
C THR A 380 -20.33 -20.77 -39.17
N ASP A 381 -19.03 -21.04 -39.25
CA ASP A 381 -18.42 -21.76 -40.37
C ASP A 381 -18.95 -23.19 -40.43
N VAL A 382 -18.96 -23.90 -39.29
CA VAL A 382 -19.51 -25.27 -39.19
C VAL A 382 -21.00 -25.31 -39.51
N LEU A 383 -21.79 -24.38 -38.94
CA LEU A 383 -23.23 -24.34 -39.19
C LEU A 383 -23.54 -23.96 -40.63
N GLY A 384 -22.80 -23.01 -41.20
CA GLY A 384 -22.99 -22.60 -42.57
C GLY A 384 -22.64 -23.71 -43.57
N ASP A 385 -21.57 -24.48 -43.31
CA ASP A 385 -21.24 -25.68 -44.09
C ASP A 385 -22.39 -26.70 -44.06
N LEU A 386 -22.95 -26.99 -42.87
CA LEU A 386 -24.10 -27.90 -42.72
C LEU A 386 -25.37 -27.38 -43.41
N MET A 387 -25.55 -26.06 -43.46
CA MET A 387 -26.69 -25.39 -44.10
C MET A 387 -26.48 -25.13 -45.60
N ASN A 388 -25.34 -25.55 -46.19
CA ASN A 388 -24.92 -25.20 -47.54
C ASN A 388 -24.94 -23.67 -47.81
N ILE A 389 -24.77 -22.87 -46.76
CA ILE A 389 -24.52 -21.44 -46.88
C ILE A 389 -23.05 -21.33 -47.29
N ASN A 390 -22.76 -20.66 -48.40
CA ASN A 390 -21.40 -20.51 -48.88
C ASN A 390 -20.60 -19.62 -47.90
N THR A 391 -19.98 -20.26 -46.91
CA THR A 391 -19.19 -19.69 -45.81
C THR A 391 -17.77 -19.36 -46.21
N LYS A 392 -17.31 -19.84 -47.37
CA LYS A 392 -15.97 -19.52 -47.83
C LYS A 392 -15.87 -18.00 -47.96
N PRO A 393 -15.00 -17.34 -47.17
CA PRO A 393 -14.68 -15.95 -47.48
C PRO A 393 -14.24 -15.94 -48.94
N MET A 394 -14.79 -15.03 -49.77
CA MET A 394 -14.17 -14.67 -51.04
C MET A 394 -12.69 -14.60 -50.75
N SER A 395 -11.90 -15.49 -51.37
CA SER A 395 -10.49 -15.62 -51.04
C SER A 395 -9.92 -14.21 -51.09
N SER A 396 -9.57 -13.66 -49.93
CA SER A 396 -8.51 -12.69 -49.91
C SER A 396 -7.35 -13.52 -50.42
N GLN A 397 -7.06 -13.39 -51.71
CA GLN A 397 -5.72 -13.62 -52.19
C GLN A 397 -4.87 -12.84 -51.20
N LYS A 398 -4.24 -13.55 -50.27
CA LYS A 398 -3.08 -13.01 -49.57
C LYS A 398 -2.25 -12.47 -50.74
N PRO A 399 -1.95 -11.17 -50.80
CA PRO A 399 -0.97 -10.74 -51.77
C PRO A 399 0.24 -11.62 -51.48
N GLU A 400 0.64 -12.40 -52.49
CA GLU A 400 1.92 -13.05 -52.49
C GLU A 400 2.90 -12.01 -51.95
N ARG A 401 3.59 -12.33 -50.85
CA ARG A 401 4.67 -11.47 -50.38
C ARG A 401 5.72 -11.51 -51.47
N GLN A 402 5.59 -10.62 -52.45
CA GLN A 402 6.68 -10.26 -53.32
C GLN A 402 7.80 -9.80 -52.41
N ALA A 403 8.89 -10.57 -52.40
CA ALA A 403 10.14 -10.15 -51.82
C ALA A 403 10.60 -8.91 -52.59
N GLY A 404 10.28 -7.73 -52.06
CA GLY A 404 10.53 -6.46 -52.74
C GLY A 404 10.07 -5.28 -51.91
N ASN A 405 10.73 -5.04 -50.77
CA ASN A 405 10.61 -3.75 -50.08
C ASN A 405 11.31 -2.67 -50.91
N THR A 406 10.60 -2.06 -51.86
CA THR A 406 10.96 -0.73 -52.37
C THR A 406 9.72 -0.03 -52.91
N ILE A 407 9.44 1.16 -52.38
CA ILE A 407 8.45 2.11 -52.91
C ILE A 407 8.93 2.54 -54.32
N PRO A 408 8.06 2.55 -55.35
CA PRO A 408 8.42 3.00 -56.69
C PRO A 408 9.02 4.41 -56.65
N GLY A 409 10.25 4.56 -57.15
CA GLY A 409 11.00 5.84 -57.13
C GLY A 409 12.10 5.94 -56.08
N THR A 410 12.23 4.98 -55.17
CA THR A 410 13.29 4.97 -54.14
C THR A 410 14.23 3.79 -54.33
N LYS A 411 15.41 4.03 -54.90
CA LYS A 411 16.55 3.09 -54.81
C LYS A 411 17.16 3.21 -53.41
N VAL A 412 16.52 2.62 -52.41
CA VAL A 412 17.14 2.45 -51.09
C VAL A 412 17.51 0.99 -50.93
N THR A 413 18.74 0.66 -51.27
CA THR A 413 19.39 -0.58 -50.82
C THR A 413 19.54 -0.48 -49.31
N ALA A 414 18.68 -1.19 -48.57
CA ALA A 414 18.79 -1.26 -47.11
C ALA A 414 20.17 -1.85 -46.74
N PRO A 415 20.98 -1.17 -45.90
CA PRO A 415 22.26 -1.72 -45.49
C PRO A 415 22.01 -2.94 -44.60
N THR A 416 22.66 -4.06 -44.93
CA THR A 416 22.58 -5.29 -44.14
C THR A 416 23.39 -5.10 -42.86
N TYR A 417 22.74 -4.66 -41.79
CA TYR A 417 23.38 -4.46 -40.50
C TYR A 417 23.48 -5.75 -39.68
N LEU A 418 24.68 -6.10 -39.22
CA LEU A 418 24.92 -7.20 -38.30
C LEU A 418 24.97 -6.73 -36.84
N THR A 419 24.51 -7.58 -35.91
CA THR A 419 24.77 -7.41 -34.47
C THR A 419 26.24 -7.69 -34.14
N SER A 420 26.71 -7.28 -32.95
CA SER A 420 28.06 -7.61 -32.46
C SER A 420 28.41 -9.10 -32.56
N ASN A 421 27.48 -9.98 -32.19
CA ASN A 421 27.71 -11.43 -32.22
C ASN A 421 27.74 -11.97 -33.64
N GLN A 422 26.88 -11.47 -34.53
CA GLN A 422 26.88 -11.86 -35.94
C GLN A 422 28.14 -11.35 -36.65
N ALA A 423 28.59 -10.13 -36.35
CA ALA A 423 29.82 -9.56 -36.90
C ALA A 423 31.06 -10.29 -36.35
N ALA A 424 31.07 -10.67 -35.06
CA ALA A 424 32.11 -11.52 -34.48
C ALA A 424 32.20 -12.87 -35.20
N LYS A 425 31.06 -13.52 -35.42
CA LYS A 425 30.97 -14.78 -36.17
C LYS A 425 31.42 -14.60 -37.63
N TYR A 426 31.07 -13.49 -38.27
CA TYR A 426 31.48 -13.18 -39.64
C TYR A 426 33.00 -12.97 -39.77
N LEU A 427 33.62 -12.32 -38.80
CA LEU A 427 35.07 -12.09 -38.76
C LEU A 427 35.86 -13.27 -38.17
N ASN A 428 35.18 -14.33 -37.76
CA ASN A 428 35.76 -15.47 -37.04
C ASN A 428 36.57 -15.08 -35.79
N VAL A 429 36.04 -14.16 -34.98
CA VAL A 429 36.65 -13.69 -33.72
C VAL A 429 35.71 -13.87 -32.55
N ALA A 430 36.26 -13.88 -31.33
CA ALA A 430 35.46 -13.93 -30.11
C ALA A 430 34.60 -12.64 -29.95
N PRO A 431 33.32 -12.73 -29.53
CA PRO A 431 32.46 -11.56 -29.32
C PRO A 431 33.06 -10.50 -28.39
N ARG A 432 33.82 -10.93 -27.38
CA ARG A 432 34.52 -10.04 -26.43
C ARG A 432 35.58 -9.17 -27.11
N LEU A 433 36.19 -9.65 -28.20
CA LEU A 433 37.14 -8.88 -28.98
C LEU A 433 36.46 -7.71 -29.69
N MET A 434 35.24 -7.91 -30.19
CA MET A 434 34.43 -6.84 -30.81
C MET A 434 34.12 -5.73 -29.80
N GLU A 435 33.91 -6.06 -28.53
CA GLU A 435 33.72 -5.06 -27.48
C GLU A 435 35.01 -4.29 -27.21
N ASN A 436 36.13 -5.00 -27.02
CA ASN A 436 37.43 -4.39 -26.80
C ASN A 436 37.85 -3.44 -27.93
N TRP A 437 37.59 -3.84 -29.18
CA TRP A 437 37.78 -3.03 -30.38
C TRP A 437 36.99 -1.72 -30.35
N ARG A 438 35.71 -1.76 -29.93
CA ARG A 438 34.92 -0.53 -29.75
C ARG A 438 35.47 0.38 -28.67
N TRP A 439 35.87 -0.17 -27.52
CA TRP A 439 36.42 0.59 -26.40
C TRP A 439 37.75 1.28 -26.78
N ARG A 440 38.60 0.57 -27.51
CA ARG A 440 39.92 1.06 -27.95
C ARG A 440 39.87 1.85 -29.27
N LYS A 441 38.69 1.97 -29.90
CA LYS A 441 38.48 2.60 -31.22
C LYS A 441 39.39 2.03 -32.32
N VAL A 442 39.65 0.73 -32.26
CA VAL A 442 40.43 -0.03 -33.25
C VAL A 442 39.54 -1.16 -33.77
N GLY A 443 39.49 -1.42 -35.07
CA GLY A 443 38.62 -2.46 -35.66
C GLY A 443 37.58 -1.93 -36.66
N PRO A 444 36.60 -2.75 -37.08
CA PRO A 444 35.59 -2.38 -38.05
C PRO A 444 34.67 -1.27 -37.51
N LYS A 445 34.29 -0.34 -38.40
CA LYS A 445 33.38 0.76 -38.06
C LYS A 445 32.03 0.22 -37.60
N PHE A 446 31.41 0.93 -36.67
CA PHE A 446 30.11 0.58 -36.11
C PHE A 446 29.24 1.82 -35.98
N VAL A 447 27.92 1.60 -36.00
CA VAL A 447 26.90 2.64 -35.81
C VAL A 447 26.05 2.27 -34.61
N LYS A 448 25.67 3.28 -33.80
CA LYS A 448 24.66 3.10 -32.76
C LYS A 448 23.28 3.40 -33.32
N VAL A 449 22.40 2.40 -33.29
CA VAL A 449 20.98 2.55 -33.64
C VAL A 449 20.18 2.34 -32.36
N GLY A 450 19.77 3.45 -31.73
CA GLY A 450 19.26 3.46 -30.36
C GLY A 450 20.33 2.96 -29.38
N ASN A 451 19.97 2.00 -28.51
CA ASN A 451 20.88 1.38 -27.54
C ASN A 451 21.65 0.16 -28.09
N ARG A 452 21.55 -0.14 -29.38
CA ARG A 452 22.20 -1.31 -29.99
C ARG A 452 23.33 -0.89 -30.92
N VAL A 453 24.43 -1.63 -30.88
CA VAL A 453 25.55 -1.47 -31.82
C VAL A 453 25.31 -2.33 -33.05
N ARG A 454 25.52 -1.74 -34.23
CA ARG A 454 25.35 -2.36 -35.54
C ARG A 454 26.62 -2.20 -36.38
N TYR A 455 26.93 -3.21 -37.18
CA TYR A 455 28.05 -3.22 -38.11
C TYR A 455 27.51 -3.33 -39.53
N ASP A 456 27.97 -2.45 -40.41
CA ASP A 456 27.61 -2.50 -41.83
C ASP A 456 28.44 -3.56 -42.57
N MET A 457 27.83 -4.30 -43.49
CA MET A 457 28.54 -5.33 -44.26
C MET A 457 29.63 -4.77 -45.18
N VAL A 458 29.49 -3.53 -45.67
CA VAL A 458 30.52 -2.87 -46.49
C VAL A 458 31.73 -2.54 -45.62
N ASP A 459 31.52 -2.01 -44.42
CA ASP A 459 32.59 -1.69 -43.47
C ASP A 459 33.31 -2.96 -42.98
N LEU A 460 32.57 -4.04 -42.73
CA LEU A 460 33.15 -5.33 -42.33
C LEU A 460 34.01 -5.94 -43.45
N LYS A 461 33.53 -5.90 -44.70
CA LYS A 461 34.31 -6.35 -45.87
C LYS A 461 35.56 -5.51 -46.08
N SER A 462 35.42 -4.17 -45.98
CA SER A 462 36.55 -3.24 -46.08
C SER A 462 37.60 -3.53 -45.00
N PHE A 463 37.16 -3.80 -43.76
CA PHE A 463 38.04 -4.15 -42.66
C PHE A 463 38.83 -5.43 -42.96
N ILE A 464 38.19 -6.50 -43.43
CA ILE A 464 38.86 -7.75 -43.84
C ILE A 464 39.87 -7.48 -44.96
N SER A 465 39.50 -6.71 -45.99
CA SER A 465 40.43 -6.39 -47.09
C SER A 465 41.62 -5.54 -46.67
N SER A 466 41.46 -4.67 -45.66
CA SER A 466 42.54 -3.83 -45.11
C SER A 466 43.43 -4.54 -44.09
N SER A 467 43.02 -5.73 -43.63
CA SER A 467 43.74 -6.54 -42.64
C SER A 467 44.35 -7.82 -43.24
N ALA A 468 44.27 -7.99 -44.56
CA ALA A 468 45.01 -9.02 -45.28
C ALA A 468 46.50 -8.63 -45.39
N PRO A 469 47.45 -9.49 -44.99
CA PRO A 469 48.88 -9.24 -45.20
C PRO A 469 49.21 -9.29 -46.70
N CYS A 470 50.06 -8.36 -47.16
CA CYS A 470 50.90 -8.58 -48.35
C CYS A 470 51.86 -9.74 -48.11
#